data_AF-A0A5C4RQY5-F1
#
_entry.id   AF-A0A5C4RQY5-F1
#
_cell.length_a   1.000
_cell.length_b   1.000
_cell.length_c   1.000
_cell.angle_alpha   90.00
_cell.angle_beta   90.00
_cell.angle_gamma   90.00
#
_symmetry.space_group_name_H-M   'P 1'
#
loop_
_entity.id
_entity.type
_entity.pdbx_description
1 polymer ?
#
loop_
_entity_poly.entity_id
_entity_poly.type
_entity_poly.pdbx_seq_one_letter_code
_entity_poly.pdbx_strand_id
1 'polypeptide(L)'
;CDAFRRPERFAELLLACECDARGRTGFEDRPYPQRARLTELFEAARGVDTAAVAAAAAERGAKGPQIAAAIQLARADAVGARL
;
A
#
# COMPACT_ATOMS: atom_id res chain seq x y z
N CYS A 1 10.25 2.16 1.57
CA CYS A 1 10.20 1.13 0.51
C CYS A 1 9.55 1.74 -0.74
N ASP A 2 10.02 1.40 -1.94
CA ASP A 2 9.52 1.91 -3.23
C ASP A 2 8.38 1.05 -3.79
N ALA A 3 7.41 0.72 -2.93
CA ALA A 3 6.45 -0.36 -3.13
C ALA A 3 5.62 -0.23 -4.43
N PHE A 4 5.17 0.97 -4.78
CA PHE A 4 4.34 1.16 -5.98
C PHE A 4 5.08 0.92 -7.31
N ARG A 5 6.40 1.13 -7.34
CA ARG A 5 7.23 0.83 -8.53
C ARG A 5 7.87 -0.55 -8.49
N ARG A 6 8.06 -1.10 -7.29
CA ARG A 6 8.66 -2.41 -7.01
C ARG A 6 7.88 -3.12 -5.90
N PRO A 7 6.72 -3.72 -6.23
CA PRO A 7 5.82 -4.30 -5.23
C PRO A 7 6.45 -5.46 -4.45
N GLU A 8 7.42 -6.15 -5.04
CA GLU A 8 8.18 -7.23 -4.41
C GLU A 8 8.92 -6.73 -3.16
N ARG A 9 9.41 -5.48 -3.18
CA ARG A 9 10.08 -4.86 -2.02
C ARG A 9 9.14 -4.63 -0.85
N PHE A 10 7.83 -4.56 -1.09
CA PHE A 10 6.86 -4.50 -0.01
C PHE A 10 6.66 -5.88 0.62
N ALA A 11 6.55 -6.93 -0.20
CA ALA A 11 6.48 -8.30 0.28
C ALA A 11 7.73 -8.69 1.09
N GLU A 12 8.92 -8.33 0.61
CA GLU A 12 10.20 -8.53 1.33
C GLU A 12 10.23 -7.78 2.66
N LEU A 13 9.75 -6.53 2.69
CA LEU A 13 9.65 -5.76 3.92
C LEU A 13 8.72 -6.44 4.94
N LEU A 14 7.55 -6.90 4.51
CA LEU A 14 6.61 -7.59 5.40
C LEU A 14 7.17 -8.92 5.91
N LEU A 15 7.91 -9.66 5.07
CA LEU A 15 8.61 -10.87 5.48
C LEU A 15 9.68 -10.56 6.53
N ALA A 16 10.49 -9.50 6.33
CA ALA A 16 11.48 -9.08 7.30
C ALA A 16 10.85 -8.74 8.68
N CYS A 17 9.69 -8.07 8.68
CA CYS A 17 8.95 -7.78 9.90
C CYS A 17 8.41 -9.04 10.60
N GLU A 18 7.92 -10.03 9.83
CA GLU A 18 7.48 -11.32 10.38
C GLU A 18 8.65 -12.10 10.98
N CYS A 19 9.81 -12.11 10.30
CA CYS A 19 11.04 -12.72 10.82
C CYS A 19 11.51 -12.05 12.11
N ASP A 20 11.47 -10.72 12.21
CA ASP A 20 11.81 -10.00 13.45
C ASP A 20 10.87 -10.35 14.60
N ALA A 21 9.56 -10.42 14.33
CA ALA A 21 8.56 -10.76 15.33
C ALA A 21 8.72 -12.19 15.87
N ARG A 22 9.17 -13.13 15.03
CA ARG A 22 9.35 -14.55 15.38
C ARG A 22 10.77 -14.92 15.79
N GLY A 23 11.76 -14.06 15.54
CA GLY A 23 13.18 -14.37 15.75
C GLY A 23 13.61 -14.45 17.21
N ARG A 24 12.73 -14.11 18.16
CA ARG A 24 12.98 -14.23 19.60
C ARG A 24 12.55 -15.59 20.11
N THR A 25 13.36 -16.19 20.99
CA THR A 25 13.04 -17.49 21.62
C THR A 25 11.65 -17.46 22.28
N GLY A 26 10.82 -18.46 21.97
CA GLY A 26 9.44 -18.57 22.46
C GLY A 26 8.40 -17.83 21.61
N PHE A 27 8.78 -17.22 20.48
CA PHE A 27 7.89 -16.52 19.56
C PHE A 27 7.83 -17.15 18.16
N GLU A 28 8.49 -18.29 17.95
CA GLU A 28 8.70 -18.92 16.64
C GLU A 28 7.37 -19.19 15.91
N ASP A 29 6.35 -19.64 16.66
CA ASP A 29 5.02 -19.97 16.12
C ASP A 29 4.00 -18.84 16.31
N ARG A 30 4.42 -17.66 16.77
CA ARG A 30 3.48 -16.56 17.01
C ARG A 30 2.84 -16.13 15.68
N PRO A 31 1.49 -16.11 15.60
CA PRO A 31 0.80 -15.61 14.42
C PRO A 31 1.19 -14.15 14.13
N TYR A 32 1.41 -13.85 12.85
CA TYR A 32 1.73 -12.50 12.39
C TYR A 32 0.74 -12.05 11.31
N PRO A 33 -0.54 -11.81 11.67
CA PRO A 33 -1.61 -11.49 10.72
C PRO A 33 -1.38 -10.16 9.98
N GLN A 34 -0.46 -9.31 10.48
CA GLN A 34 -0.11 -8.03 9.89
C GLN A 34 0.41 -8.20 8.46
N ARG A 35 1.15 -9.28 8.15
CA ARG A 35 1.62 -9.53 6.78
C ARG A 35 0.46 -9.70 5.80
N ALA A 36 -0.51 -10.54 6.13
CA ALA A 36 -1.69 -10.76 5.28
C ALA A 36 -2.50 -9.46 5.15
N ARG A 37 -2.84 -8.82 6.27
CA ARG A 37 -3.62 -7.57 6.29
C ARG A 37 -2.95 -6.47 5.47
N LEU A 38 -1.65 -6.22 5.68
CA LEU A 38 -0.95 -5.17 4.96
C LEU A 38 -0.79 -5.48 3.47
N THR A 39 -0.68 -6.76 3.10
CA THR A 39 -0.68 -7.18 1.69
C THR A 39 -2.01 -6.82 1.03
N GLU A 40 -3.14 -7.16 1.65
CA GLU A 40 -4.47 -6.84 1.12
C GLU A 40 -4.71 -5.33 0.97
N LEU A 41 -4.30 -4.54 1.97
CA LEU A 41 -4.41 -3.09 1.92
C LEU A 41 -3.53 -2.49 0.81
N PHE A 42 -2.31 -3.02 0.63
CA PHE A 42 -1.43 -2.58 -0.44
C PHE A 42 -2.00 -2.92 -1.82
N GLU A 43 -2.57 -4.10 -2.00
CA GLU A 43 -3.24 -4.47 -3.26
C GLU A 43 -4.44 -3.57 -3.57
N ALA A 44 -5.22 -3.19 -2.55
CA ALA A 44 -6.31 -2.21 -2.73
C ALA A 44 -5.79 -0.86 -3.21
N ALA A 45 -4.73 -0.32 -2.59
CA ALA A 45 -4.10 0.92 -3.03
C ALA A 45 -3.47 0.80 -4.43
N ARG A 46 -2.86 -0.35 -4.74
CA ARG A 46 -2.21 -0.60 -6.03
C ARG A 46 -3.22 -0.74 -7.17
N GLY A 47 -4.41 -1.26 -6.88
CA GLY A 47 -5.50 -1.42 -7.83
C GLY A 47 -6.18 -0.12 -8.26
N VAL A 48 -5.83 1.03 -7.67
CA VAL A 48 -6.37 2.33 -8.10
C VAL A 48 -5.88 2.65 -9.52
N ASP A 49 -6.82 2.92 -10.42
CA ASP A 49 -6.51 3.46 -11.75
C ASP A 49 -6.04 4.91 -11.64
N THR A 50 -4.74 5.08 -11.50
CA THR A 50 -4.13 6.41 -11.36
C THR A 50 -4.22 7.25 -12.63
N ALA A 51 -4.39 6.63 -13.81
CA ALA A 51 -4.53 7.36 -15.06
C ALA A 51 -5.90 8.02 -15.15
N ALA A 52 -6.96 7.30 -14.79
CA ALA A 52 -8.32 7.85 -14.70
C ALA A 52 -8.41 8.97 -13.65
N VAL A 53 -7.82 8.76 -12.46
CA VAL A 53 -7.78 9.78 -11.40
C VAL A 53 -7.04 11.04 -11.88
N ALA A 54 -5.89 10.87 -12.56
CA ALA A 54 -5.11 11.97 -13.09
C ALA A 54 -5.85 12.75 -14.18
N ALA A 55 -6.50 12.06 -15.12
CA ALA A 55 -7.30 12.68 -16.17
C ALA A 55 -8.44 13.52 -15.58
N ALA A 56 -9.22 12.94 -14.67
CA ALA A 56 -10.32 13.63 -14.02
C ALA A 56 -9.85 14.84 -13.18
N ALA A 57 -8.69 14.74 -12.52
CA ALA A 57 -8.10 15.86 -11.81
C ALA A 57 -7.65 16.98 -12.77
N ALA A 58 -7.01 16.63 -13.88
CA ALA A 58 -6.56 17.58 -14.90
C ALA A 58 -7.73 18.31 -15.56
N GLU A 59 -8.84 17.63 -15.84
CA GLU A 59 -10.09 18.24 -16.35
C GLU A 59 -10.65 19.31 -15.39
N ARG A 60 -10.46 19.12 -14.08
CA ARG A 60 -10.81 20.12 -13.05
C ARG A 60 -9.76 21.22 -12.88
N GLY A 61 -8.76 21.29 -13.76
CA GLY A 61 -7.69 22.29 -13.73
C GLY A 61 -6.56 21.99 -12.74
N ALA A 62 -6.50 20.78 -12.17
CA ALA A 62 -5.42 20.40 -11.27
C ALA A 62 -4.09 20.31 -12.04
N LYS A 63 -2.99 20.72 -11.42
CA LYS A 63 -1.63 20.62 -11.97
C LYS A 63 -0.77 19.68 -11.13
N GLY A 64 0.26 19.09 -11.75
CA GLY A 64 1.27 18.18 -11.15
C GLY A 64 1.07 17.79 -9.67
N PRO A 65 1.41 18.66 -8.70
CA PRO A 65 1.25 18.36 -7.27
C PRO A 65 -0.19 18.03 -6.83
N GLN A 66 -1.20 18.73 -7.35
CA GLN A 66 -2.61 18.48 -7.06
C GLN A 66 -3.09 17.15 -7.65
N ILE A 67 -2.57 16.77 -8.82
CA ILE A 67 -2.83 15.45 -9.42
C ILE A 67 -2.23 14.36 -8.54
N ALA A 68 -0.99 14.53 -8.09
CA ALA A 68 -0.35 13.59 -7.18
C ALA A 68 -1.14 13.47 -5.86
N ALA A 69 -1.61 14.58 -5.29
CA ALA A 69 -2.45 14.57 -4.10
C ALA A 69 -3.78 13.82 -4.33
N ALA A 70 -4.43 14.01 -5.48
CA ALA A 70 -5.65 13.29 -5.84
C ALA A 70 -5.43 11.77 -5.94
N ILE A 71 -4.30 11.34 -6.52
CA ILE A 71 -3.92 9.93 -6.56
C ILE A 71 -3.67 9.37 -5.16
N GLN A 72 -2.99 10.11 -4.29
CA GLN A 72 -2.76 9.67 -2.91
C GLN A 72 -4.07 9.53 -2.13
N LEU A 73 -4.99 10.48 -2.30
CA LEU A 73 -6.31 10.43 -1.69
C LEU A 73 -7.10 9.20 -2.18
N ALA A 74 -7.18 8.97 -3.49
CA ALA A 74 -7.88 7.81 -4.05
C ALA A 74 -7.31 6.48 -3.53
N ARG A 75 -5.99 6.40 -3.33
CA ARG A 75 -5.34 5.23 -2.71
C ARG A 75 -5.71 5.08 -1.24
N ALA A 76 -5.73 6.18 -0.49
CA ALA A 76 -6.15 6.16 0.92
C ALA A 76 -7.63 5.73 1.05
N ASP A 77 -8.51 6.19 0.16
CA ASP A 77 -9.91 5.80 0.13
C ASP A 77 -10.05 4.29 -0.17
N ALA A 78 -9.28 3.77 -1.13
CA ALA A 78 -9.26 2.34 -1.46
C ALA A 78 -8.80 1.48 -0.26
N VAL A 79 -7.81 1.96 0.51
CA VAL A 79 -7.39 1.33 1.77
C VAL A 79 -8.49 1.40 2.81
N GLY A 80 -9.12 2.57 2.98
CA GLY A 80 -10.20 2.80 3.95
C GLY A 80 -11.40 1.89 3.72
N ALA A 81 -11.73 1.58 2.47
CA ALA A 81 -12.79 0.64 2.11
C ALA A 81 -12.50 -0.84 2.47
N ARG A 82 -11.29 -1.14 2.98
CA ARG A 82 -10.83 -2.48 3.37
C ARG A 82 -10.41 -2.58 4.85
N LEU A 83 -10.64 -1.52 5.64
CA LEU A 83 -10.38 -1.51 7.08
C LEU A 83 -11.53 -2.14 7.87
#